data_AF-A0A8K0G1E4-F1
#
_entry.id   AF-A0A8K0G1E4-F1
#
_cell.length_a   1.000
_cell.length_b   1.000
_cell.length_c   1.000
_cell.angle_alpha   90.00
_cell.angle_beta   90.00
_cell.angle_gamma   90.00
#
_symmetry.space_group_name_H-M   'P 1'
#
loop_
_entity.id
_entity.type
_entity.pdbx_description
1 polymer ?
#
loop_
_entity_poly.entity_id
_entity_poly.type
_entity_poly.pdbx_seq_one_letter_code
_entity_poly.pdbx_strand_id
1 'polypeptide(L)'
;MCRKLNLKLRLETDKARKKWLEDECREIEELMRLGRHHIVHKKIKDISWDGRLKSRCGKEIEDEHEFLLKYEVQALQRWKEYIQDAWNE
;
A
#
# COMPACT_ATOMS: atom_id res chain seq x y z
N MET A 1 0.10 -23.09 32.89
CA MET A 1 0.53 -23.81 31.67
C MET A 1 0.37 -22.97 30.39
N CYS A 2 -0.74 -22.26 30.19
CA CYS A 2 -1.05 -21.58 28.93
C CYS A 2 -0.13 -20.39 28.55
N ARG A 3 0.39 -19.61 29.51
CA ARG A 3 1.23 -18.42 29.20
C ARG A 3 2.56 -18.76 28.51
N LYS A 4 3.26 -19.80 28.97
CA LYS A 4 4.54 -20.24 28.37
C LYS A 4 4.33 -20.83 26.96
N LEU A 5 3.21 -21.52 26.75
CA LEU A 5 2.85 -22.06 25.44
C LEU A 5 2.48 -20.94 24.46
N ASN A 6 1.67 -19.97 24.89
CA ASN A 6 1.31 -18.81 24.08
C ASN A 6 2.53 -17.96 23.71
N LEU A 7 3.48 -17.77 24.64
CA LEU A 7 4.72 -17.07 24.34
C LEU A 7 5.53 -17.80 23.27
N LYS A 8 5.72 -19.12 23.42
CA LYS A 8 6.40 -19.94 22.40
C LYS A 8 5.70 -19.87 21.05
N LEU A 9 4.36 -19.97 21.03
CA LEU A 9 3.58 -19.88 19.80
C LEU A 9 3.75 -18.53 19.11
N ARG A 10 3.73 -17.43 19.86
CA ARG A 10 3.97 -16.07 19.33
C ARG A 10 5.38 -15.95 18.76
N LEU A 11 6.39 -16.41 19.50
CA LEU A 11 7.78 -16.38 19.04
C LEU A 11 7.99 -17.18 17.75
N GLU A 12 7.42 -18.38 17.66
CA GLU A 12 7.52 -19.19 16.44
C GLU A 12 6.74 -18.58 15.27
N THR A 13 5.59 -17.96 15.53
CA THR A 13 4.83 -17.24 14.50
C THR A 13 5.58 -16.00 14.01
N ASP A 14 6.21 -15.25 14.92
CA ASP A 14 6.99 -14.06 14.59
C ASP A 14 8.25 -14.44 13.80
N LYS A 15 8.93 -15.54 14.16
CA LYS A 15 10.05 -16.10 13.38
C LYS A 15 9.61 -16.50 11.98
N ALA A 16 8.49 -17.23 11.87
CA ALA A 16 7.97 -17.65 10.57
C ALA A 16 7.61 -16.44 9.70
N ARG A 17 6.97 -15.42 10.28
CA ARG A 17 6.65 -14.17 9.59
C ARG A 17 7.91 -13.43 9.13
N LYS A 18 8.91 -13.31 10.00
CA LYS A 18 10.17 -12.65 9.66
C LYS A 18 10.89 -13.38 8.52
N LYS A 19 10.96 -14.71 8.60
CA LYS A 19 11.56 -15.53 7.55
C LYS A 19 10.84 -15.35 6.21
N TRP A 20 9.50 -15.38 6.23
CA TRP A 20 8.70 -15.14 5.03
C TRP A 20 8.99 -13.74 4.44
N LEU A 21 9.02 -12.69 5.27
CA LEU A 21 9.36 -11.35 4.80
C LEU A 21 10.76 -11.27 4.19
N GLU A 22 11.76 -11.92 4.80
CA GLU A 22 13.12 -11.98 4.25
C GLU A 22 13.17 -12.69 2.89
N ASP A 23 12.39 -13.77 2.72
CA ASP A 23 12.26 -14.49 1.45
C ASP A 23 11.63 -13.60 0.37
N GLU A 24 10.53 -12.90 0.70
CA GLU A 24 9.86 -11.98 -0.22
C GLU A 24 10.74 -10.80 -0.64
N CYS A 25 11.48 -10.19 0.30
CA CYS A 25 12.42 -9.12 0.02
C CYS A 25 13.53 -9.57 -0.93
N ARG A 26 14.13 -10.75 -0.69
CA ARG A 26 15.14 -11.32 -1.59
C ARG A 26 14.63 -11.48 -3.01
N GLU A 27 13.41 -11.98 -3.19
CA GLU A 27 12.85 -12.16 -4.52
C GLU A 27 12.58 -10.81 -5.20
N ILE A 28 12.13 -9.79 -4.46
CA ILE A 28 11.97 -8.43 -4.99
C ILE A 28 13.32 -7.85 -5.43
N GLU A 29 14.36 -7.99 -4.61
CA GLU A 29 15.72 -7.54 -4.95
C GLU A 29 16.23 -8.22 -6.23
N GLU A 30 16.02 -9.53 -6.37
CA GLU A 30 16.39 -10.30 -7.56
C GLU A 30 15.63 -9.79 -8.80
N LEU A 31 14.32 -9.57 -8.68
CA LEU A 31 13.49 -9.03 -9.77
C LEU A 31 13.89 -7.60 -10.16
N MET A 32 14.28 -6.77 -9.18
CA MET A 32 14.82 -5.43 -9.42
C MET A 32 16.17 -5.49 -10.13
N ARG A 33 17.07 -6.38 -9.70
CA ARG A 33 18.36 -6.63 -10.35
C ARG A 33 18.20 -7.05 -11.82
N LEU A 34 17.16 -7.81 -12.12
CA LEU A 34 16.80 -8.25 -13.48
C LEU A 34 16.02 -7.20 -14.29
N GLY A 35 15.77 -6.00 -13.74
CA GLY A 35 15.01 -4.93 -14.40
C GLY A 35 13.53 -5.23 -14.60
N ARG A 36 12.97 -6.23 -13.90
CA ARG A 36 11.56 -6.67 -14.04
C ARG A 36 10.61 -5.86 -13.16
N HIS A 37 10.67 -4.53 -13.29
CA HIS A 37 9.93 -3.59 -12.43
C HIS A 37 8.41 -3.84 -12.43
N HIS A 38 7.82 -4.24 -13.56
CA HIS A 38 6.39 -4.57 -13.64
C HIS A 38 5.98 -5.74 -12.71
N ILE A 39 6.86 -6.74 -12.55
CA ILE A 39 6.63 -7.87 -11.64
C ILE A 39 6.83 -7.43 -10.19
N VAL A 40 7.86 -6.61 -9.93
CA VAL A 40 8.11 -6.02 -8.60
C VAL A 40 6.88 -5.26 -8.11
N HIS A 41 6.32 -4.37 -8.93
CA HIS A 41 5.14 -3.59 -8.56
C HIS A 41 3.92 -4.48 -8.30
N LYS A 42 3.69 -5.50 -9.14
CA LYS A 42 2.61 -6.47 -8.90
C LYS A 42 2.81 -7.20 -7.58
N LYS A 43 4.03 -7.64 -7.31
CA LYS A 43 4.37 -8.41 -6.11
C LYS A 43 4.26 -7.58 -4.83
N ILE A 44 4.77 -6.35 -4.84
CA ILE A 44 4.59 -5.40 -3.74
C ILE A 44 3.10 -5.12 -3.51
N LYS A 45 2.32 -4.97 -4.57
CA LYS A 45 0.88 -4.81 -4.47
C LYS A 45 0.25 -6.03 -3.80
N ASP A 46 0.55 -7.25 -4.24
CA ASP A 46 -0.03 -8.46 -3.67
C ASP A 46 0.34 -8.67 -2.19
N ILE A 47 1.56 -8.32 -1.78
CA ILE A 47 2.03 -8.40 -0.39
C ILE A 47 1.41 -7.30 0.49
N SER A 48 1.31 -6.08 -0.03
CA SER A 48 0.75 -4.93 0.70
C SER A 48 -0.79 -4.93 0.72
N TRP A 49 -1.42 -5.67 -0.19
CA TRP A 49 -2.87 -5.75 -0.32
C TRP A 49 -3.47 -6.80 0.62
N ASP A 50 -3.42 -6.54 1.93
CA ASP A 50 -4.38 -7.15 2.86
C ASP A 50 -5.75 -6.54 2.52
N GLY A 51 -6.77 -7.38 2.30
CA GLY A 51 -8.16 -6.94 2.09
C GLY A 51 -8.70 -5.99 3.17
N ARG A 52 -8.02 -5.88 4.32
CA ARG A 52 -8.27 -4.86 5.36
C ARG A 52 -7.89 -3.42 4.97
N LEU A 53 -6.94 -3.21 4.05
CA LEU A 53 -6.53 -1.87 3.58
C LEU A 53 -7.54 -1.23 2.61
N LYS A 54 -8.44 -2.02 2.00
CA LYS A 54 -9.54 -1.51 1.17
C LYS A 54 -10.46 -0.53 1.91
N SER A 55 -10.51 -0.57 3.24
CA SER A 55 -11.34 0.36 4.02
C SER A 55 -10.72 1.75 4.18
N ARG A 56 -9.43 1.96 3.87
CA ARG A 56 -8.73 3.25 4.10
C ARG A 56 -8.17 3.93 2.86
N CYS A 57 -8.30 3.31 1.69
CA CYS A 57 -7.87 3.94 0.45
C CYS A 57 -9.09 4.25 -0.42
N GLY A 58 -10.00 5.07 0.12
CA GLY A 58 -10.78 5.95 -0.75
C GLY A 58 -9.78 6.89 -1.42
N LYS A 59 -10.01 7.25 -2.68
CA LYS A 59 -9.23 8.30 -3.34
C LYS A 59 -9.57 9.61 -2.62
N GLU A 60 -8.78 9.97 -1.63
CA GLU A 60 -9.02 11.12 -0.78
C GLU A 60 -8.31 12.32 -1.40
N ILE A 61 -9.03 13.05 -2.25
CA ILE A 61 -8.60 14.37 -2.73
C ILE A 61 -9.34 15.39 -1.87
N GLU A 62 -8.59 16.23 -1.18
CA GLU A 62 -9.12 17.34 -0.39
C GLU A 62 -9.47 18.50 -1.32
N ASP A 63 -10.69 19.02 -1.17
CA ASP A 63 -11.13 20.27 -1.80
C ASP A 63 -10.58 21.50 -1.05
N GLU A 64 -10.70 22.70 -1.61
CA GLU A 64 -10.28 23.98 -0.97
C GLU A 64 -10.97 24.26 0.38
N HIS A 65 -12.06 23.55 0.64
CA HIS A 65 -12.85 23.63 1.86
C HIS A 65 -12.62 22.41 2.80
N GLU A 66 -11.49 21.71 2.66
CA GLU A 66 -11.11 20.52 3.45
C GLU A 66 -12.11 19.35 3.36
N PHE A 67 -12.97 19.33 2.32
CA PHE A 67 -13.94 18.26 2.14
C PHE A 67 -13.34 17.11 1.33
N LEU A 68 -13.44 15.88 1.86
CA LEU A 68 -12.93 14.66 1.24
C LEU A 68 -13.80 14.23 0.06
N LEU A 69 -13.34 14.45 -1.16
CA LEU A 69 -14.03 14.05 -2.38
C LEU A 69 -13.87 12.56 -2.63
N LYS A 70 -14.88 11.77 -2.26
CA LYS A 70 -14.87 10.29 -2.38
C LYS A 70 -15.23 9.76 -3.77
N TYR A 71 -15.66 10.62 -4.70
CA TYR A 71 -16.15 10.21 -6.03
C TYR A 71 -15.22 10.66 -7.16
N GLU A 72 -14.97 9.73 -8.09
CA GLU A 72 -14.01 9.88 -9.21
C GLU A 72 -14.31 11.05 -10.15
N VAL A 73 -15.59 11.41 -10.31
CA VAL A 73 -16.03 12.55 -11.14
C VAL A 73 -15.66 13.89 -10.50
N GLN A 74 -15.75 13.98 -9.16
CA GLN A 74 -15.43 15.21 -8.42
C GLN A 74 -13.92 15.43 -8.37
N ALA A 75 -13.14 14.35 -8.22
CA ALA A 75 -11.69 14.37 -8.34
C ALA A 75 -11.23 14.90 -9.71
N LEU A 76 -11.82 14.42 -10.81
CA LEU A 76 -11.47 14.86 -12.16
C LEU A 76 -11.78 16.35 -12.39
N GLN A 77 -12.87 16.85 -11.81
CA GLN A 77 -13.24 18.26 -11.90
C GLN A 77 -12.24 19.14 -11.14
N ARG A 78 -11.85 18.75 -9.92
CA ARG A 78 -10.84 19.47 -9.14
C ARG A 78 -9.47 19.51 -9.82
N TRP A 79 -9.07 18.41 -10.46
CA TRP A 79 -7.83 18.37 -11.25
C TRP A 79 -7.86 19.33 -12.44
N LYS A 80 -9.01 19.50 -13.11
CA LYS A 80 -9.15 20.46 -14.20
C LYS A 80 -9.00 21.90 -13.72
N GLU A 81 -9.62 22.22 -12.59
CA GLU A 81 -9.52 23.55 -11.96
C GLU A 81 -8.07 23.86 -11.57
N TYR A 82 -7.39 22.92 -10.91
CA TYR A 82 -5.98 23.08 -10.52
C TYR A 82 -5.05 23.33 -11.72
N ILE A 83 -5.24 22.60 -12.82
CA ILE A 83 -4.46 22.81 -14.05
C ILE A 83 -4.76 24.18 -14.67
N GLN A 84 -6.00 24.62 -14.60
CA GLN A 84 -6.45 25.89 -15.18
C GLN A 84 -5.91 27.08 -14.37
N ASP A 85 -5.89 26.99 -13.04
CA ASP A 85 -5.27 28.01 -12.17
C ASP A 85 -3.76 28.08 -12.40
N ALA A 86 -3.08 26.93 -12.47
CA ALA A 86 -1.64 26.86 -12.74
C ALA A 86 -1.23 27.38 -14.13
N TRP A 87 -2.18 27.51 -15.07
CA TRP A 87 -1.93 28.04 -16.42
C TRP A 87 -2.35 29.50 -16.59
N ASN A 88 -3.14 30.04 -15.67
CA ASN A 88 -3.61 31.43 -15.68
C ASN A 88 -2.75 32.37 -14.81
N GLU A 89 -1.65 31.83 -14.26
CA GLU A 89 -0.54 32.56 -13.61
C GLU A 89 0.58 32.84 -14.62
#